data_AF-A0A3D2AJL9-F1
#
_entry.id   AF-A0A3D2AJL9-F1
#
_cell.length_a   1.000
_cell.length_b   1.000
_cell.length_c   1.000
_cell.angle_alpha   90.00
_cell.angle_beta   90.00
_cell.angle_gamma   90.00
#
_symmetry.space_group_name_H-M   'P 1'
#
loop_
_entity.id
_entity.type
_entity.pdbx_description
1 polymer ?
#
loop_
_entity_poly.entity_id
_entity_poly.type
_entity_poly.pdbx_seq_one_letter_code
_entity_poly.pdbx_strand_id
1 'polypeptide(L)'
;MNTSSSHTFNAPAMAQELRQFVRLGTPILIAEALHMSASFVDTIMAGRYSSADLAAVAVGSSMLFPVLILMMGIIMATTPTVAQLFGAKKLSAIGPFVQQSLWLGVILSCLAVALLYALDPLFDWLNIRDPIKGIGLSYLHAAALSLPAVAIMQSLRSFSEGL
;
A
#
# COMPACT_ATOMS: atom_id res chain seq x y z
N MET A 1 -45.04 24.66 14.53
CA MET A 1 -43.67 25.08 14.90
C MET A 1 -42.79 24.95 13.65
N ASN A 2 -42.43 26.11 13.09
CA ASN A 2 -41.60 26.36 11.90
C ASN A 2 -40.35 25.45 11.79
N THR A 3 -40.19 24.63 10.75
CA THR A 3 -39.82 24.86 9.32
C THR A 3 -38.30 24.80 9.07
N SER A 4 -37.88 23.71 8.39
CA SER A 4 -36.94 23.71 7.26
C SER A 4 -35.66 24.56 7.41
N SER A 5 -34.57 23.94 7.90
CA SER A 5 -33.21 24.40 7.63
C SER A 5 -32.89 24.22 6.14
N SER A 6 -33.13 25.26 5.36
CA SER A 6 -32.70 25.36 3.97
C SER A 6 -31.18 25.32 3.90
N HIS A 7 -30.65 24.27 3.28
CA HIS A 7 -29.29 24.27 2.74
C HIS A 7 -29.21 25.34 1.66
N THR A 8 -28.82 26.57 2.02
CA THR A 8 -28.57 27.64 1.07
C THR A 8 -27.31 27.29 0.29
N PHE A 9 -27.51 26.77 -0.92
CA PHE A 9 -26.48 26.49 -1.91
C PHE A 9 -25.84 27.83 -2.33
N ASN A 10 -24.84 28.27 -1.58
CA ASN A 10 -24.16 29.52 -1.85
C ASN A 10 -23.08 29.24 -2.93
N ALA A 11 -23.39 29.55 -4.18
CA ALA A 11 -22.48 29.40 -5.33
C ALA A 11 -21.03 29.87 -5.08
N PRO A 12 -20.77 31.00 -4.35
CA PRO A 12 -19.39 31.40 -4.04
C PRO A 12 -18.68 30.49 -3.01
N ALA A 13 -19.41 29.87 -2.07
CA ALA A 13 -18.83 28.93 -1.11
C ALA A 13 -18.44 27.61 -1.80
N MET A 14 -19.28 27.11 -2.72
CA MET A 14 -18.98 25.92 -3.52
C MET A 14 -17.77 26.13 -4.45
N ALA A 15 -17.63 27.31 -5.05
CA ALA A 15 -16.45 27.65 -5.85
C ALA A 15 -15.16 27.73 -5.01
N GLN A 16 -15.25 28.16 -3.75
CA GLN A 16 -14.11 28.17 -2.83
C GLN A 16 -13.70 26.76 -2.40
N GLU A 17 -14.66 25.91 -2.05
CA GLU A 17 -14.38 24.50 -1.72
C GLU A 17 -13.80 23.75 -2.93
N LEU A 18 -14.38 23.92 -4.13
CA LEU A 18 -13.87 23.31 -5.35
C LEU A 18 -12.43 23.78 -5.65
N ARG A 19 -12.13 25.06 -5.43
CA ARG A 19 -10.77 25.61 -5.60
C ARG A 19 -9.79 25.03 -4.60
N GLN A 20 -10.19 24.81 -3.34
CA GLN A 20 -9.36 24.11 -2.35
C GLN A 20 -9.15 22.64 -2.73
N PHE A 21 -10.21 21.97 -3.18
CA PHE A 21 -10.15 20.58 -3.65
C PHE A 21 -9.21 20.42 -4.83
N VAL A 22 -9.28 21.31 -5.83
CA VAL A 22 -8.36 21.27 -6.98
C VAL A 22 -6.93 21.59 -6.54
N ARG A 23 -6.73 22.60 -5.68
CA ARG A 23 -5.39 22.95 -5.19
C ARG A 23 -4.69 21.81 -4.42
N LEU A 24 -5.44 21.02 -3.66
CA LEU A 24 -4.93 19.84 -2.94
C LEU A 24 -4.89 18.59 -3.82
N GLY A 25 -5.90 18.40 -4.66
CA GLY A 25 -6.04 17.23 -5.52
C GLY A 25 -5.02 17.20 -6.66
N THR A 26 -4.71 18.34 -7.29
CA THR A 26 -3.73 18.40 -8.39
C THR A 26 -2.36 17.81 -8.03
N PRO A 27 -1.70 18.20 -6.91
CA PRO A 27 -0.41 17.61 -6.56
C PRO A 27 -0.52 16.12 -6.21
N ILE A 28 -1.62 15.67 -5.58
CA ILE A 28 -1.84 14.25 -5.27
C ILE A 28 -2.00 13.42 -6.54
N LEU A 29 -2.79 13.90 -7.51
CA LEU A 29 -2.98 13.24 -8.81
C LEU A 29 -1.67 13.14 -9.59
N ILE A 30 -0.84 14.19 -9.56
CA ILE A 30 0.47 14.17 -10.20
C ILE A 30 1.38 13.15 -9.51
N ALA A 31 1.42 13.12 -8.18
CA ALA A 31 2.23 12.15 -7.44
C ALA A 31 1.86 10.71 -7.80
N GLU A 32 0.57 10.41 -7.90
CA GLU A 32 0.10 9.05 -8.20
C GLU A 32 0.32 8.65 -9.67
N ALA A 33 0.20 9.61 -10.59
CA ALA A 33 0.58 9.40 -11.98
C ALA A 33 2.09 9.12 -12.12
N LEU A 34 2.94 9.83 -11.37
CA LEU A 34 4.39 9.60 -11.35
C LEU A 34 4.72 8.23 -10.73
N HIS A 35 4.02 7.83 -9.67
CA HIS A 35 4.22 6.54 -9.02
C HIS A 35 3.88 5.37 -9.96
N MET A 36 2.74 5.43 -10.67
CA MET A 36 2.40 4.46 -11.72
C MET A 36 3.41 4.48 -12.88
N SER A 37 3.87 5.66 -13.29
CA SER A 37 4.84 5.80 -14.38
C SER A 37 6.18 5.14 -14.03
N ALA A 38 6.67 5.32 -12.80
CA ALA A 38 7.89 4.65 -12.33
C ALA A 38 7.74 3.12 -12.39
N SER A 39 6.63 2.59 -11.86
CA SER A 39 6.34 1.15 -11.88
C SER A 39 6.23 0.59 -13.31
N PHE A 40 5.65 1.38 -14.23
CA PHE A 40 5.53 1.01 -15.65
C PHE A 40 6.89 0.98 -16.35
N VAL A 41 7.75 1.97 -16.10
CA VAL A 41 9.11 2.02 -16.64
C VAL A 41 9.94 0.83 -16.13
N ASP A 42 9.86 0.52 -14.83
CA ASP A 42 10.53 -0.64 -14.24
C ASP A 42 10.06 -1.95 -14.90
N THR A 43 8.75 -2.07 -15.16
CA THR A 43 8.17 -3.23 -15.85
C THR A 43 8.63 -3.34 -17.30
N ILE A 44 8.69 -2.23 -18.06
CA ILE A 44 9.20 -2.22 -19.44
C ILE A 44 10.68 -2.59 -19.48
N MET A 45 11.48 -2.06 -18.55
CA MET A 45 12.91 -2.34 -18.45
C MET A 45 13.15 -3.82 -18.12
N ALA A 46 12.36 -4.42 -17.23
CA ALA A 46 12.41 -5.85 -16.92
C ALA A 46 11.89 -6.74 -18.06
N GLY A 47 10.88 -6.28 -18.82
CA GLY A 47 10.23 -7.04 -19.90
C GLY A 47 11.11 -7.30 -21.13
N ARG A 48 12.22 -6.57 -21.31
CA ARG A 48 13.14 -6.75 -22.45
C ARG A 48 14.12 -7.93 -22.29
N TYR A 49 14.12 -8.65 -21.16
CA TYR A 49 15.21 -9.58 -20.83
C TYR A 49 14.90 -11.08 -21.05
N SER A 50 13.66 -11.58 -20.92
CA SER A 50 13.28 -12.97 -21.29
C SER A 50 11.76 -13.23 -21.15
N SER A 51 11.12 -13.78 -22.19
CA SER A 51 9.67 -14.12 -22.19
C SER A 51 9.29 -15.21 -21.20
N ALA A 52 10.22 -16.13 -20.89
CA ALA A 52 10.01 -17.21 -19.92
C ALA A 52 10.10 -16.69 -18.47
N ASP A 53 11.01 -15.75 -18.22
CA ASP A 53 11.18 -15.13 -16.90
C ASP A 53 10.01 -14.20 -16.59
N LEU A 54 9.47 -13.50 -17.59
CA LEU A 54 8.28 -12.66 -17.43
C LEU A 54 7.05 -13.47 -16.99
N ALA A 55 6.88 -14.69 -17.51
CA ALA A 55 5.79 -15.58 -17.09
C ALA A 55 5.97 -16.05 -15.64
N ALA A 56 7.20 -16.37 -15.22
CA ALA A 56 7.52 -16.72 -13.83
C ALA A 56 7.23 -15.55 -12.86
N VAL A 57 7.67 -14.33 -13.23
CA VAL A 57 7.45 -13.10 -12.45
C VAL A 57 5.95 -12.75 -12.40
N ALA A 58 5.19 -12.94 -13.47
CA ALA A 58 3.75 -12.70 -13.49
C ALA A 58 2.98 -13.61 -12.50
N VAL A 59 3.36 -14.89 -12.42
CA VAL A 59 2.76 -15.83 -11.45
C VAL A 59 3.16 -15.45 -10.02
N GLY A 60 4.44 -15.16 -9.76
CA GLY A 60 4.91 -14.74 -8.44
C GLY A 60 4.28 -13.43 -7.96
N SER A 61 4.17 -12.43 -8.84
CA SER A 61 3.53 -11.15 -8.53
C SER A 61 2.03 -11.29 -8.27
N SER A 62 1.33 -12.18 -8.98
CA SER A 62 -0.10 -12.46 -8.72
C SER A 62 -0.38 -12.98 -7.32
N MET A 63 0.58 -13.71 -6.72
CA MET A 63 0.50 -14.14 -5.31
C MET A 63 0.93 -13.05 -4.33
N LEU A 64 1.87 -12.19 -4.73
CA LEU A 64 2.39 -11.08 -3.92
C LEU A 64 1.37 -9.95 -3.76
N PHE A 65 0.66 -9.56 -4.83
CA PHE A 65 -0.26 -8.41 -4.84
C PHE A 65 -1.38 -8.49 -3.79
N PRO A 66 -2.10 -9.62 -3.61
CA PRO A 66 -3.14 -9.73 -2.60
C PRO A 66 -2.59 -9.51 -1.18
N VAL A 67 -1.42 -10.08 -0.89
CA VAL A 67 -0.73 -9.94 0.40
C VAL A 67 -0.32 -8.48 0.62
N LEU A 68 0.23 -7.82 -0.40
CA LEU A 68 0.59 -6.41 -0.36
C LEU A 68 -0.62 -5.50 -0.10
N ILE A 69 -1.73 -5.71 -0.82
CA ILE A 69 -2.96 -4.91 -0.64
C ILE A 69 -3.54 -5.12 0.75
N LEU A 70 -3.55 -6.35 1.26
CA LEU A 70 -3.99 -6.63 2.63
C LEU A 70 -3.13 -5.88 3.65
N MET A 71 -1.80 -5.92 3.47
CA MET A 71 -0.86 -5.24 4.37
C MET A 71 -1.04 -3.72 4.33
N MET A 72 -1.16 -3.15 3.14
CA MET A 72 -1.44 -1.73 2.92
C MET A 72 -2.76 -1.30 3.56
N GLY A 73 -3.83 -2.09 3.38
CA GLY A 73 -5.13 -1.78 3.96
C GLY A 73 -5.10 -1.71 5.49
N ILE A 74 -4.40 -2.65 6.13
CA ILE A 74 -4.25 -2.67 7.59
C ILE A 74 -3.44 -1.46 8.09
N ILE A 75 -2.34 -1.12 7.41
CA ILE A 75 -1.51 0.03 7.81
C ILE A 75 -2.22 1.36 7.54
N MET A 76 -2.94 1.50 6.41
CA MET A 76 -3.72 2.70 6.10
C MET A 76 -4.81 3.01 7.13
N ALA A 77 -5.37 1.99 7.79
CA ALA A 77 -6.31 2.18 8.89
C ALA A 77 -5.70 2.91 10.11
N THR A 78 -4.37 2.91 10.23
CA THR A 78 -3.64 3.59 11.31
C THR A 78 -3.59 5.11 11.11
N THR A 79 -3.47 5.59 9.87
CA THR A 79 -3.38 7.02 9.52
C THR A 79 -4.53 7.87 10.10
N PRO A 80 -5.83 7.53 9.89
CA PRO A 80 -6.93 8.33 10.45
C PRO A 80 -6.96 8.31 11.97
N THR A 81 -6.51 7.23 12.62
CA THR A 81 -6.43 7.16 14.08
C THR A 81 -5.37 8.11 14.63
N VAL A 82 -4.20 8.22 13.97
CA VAL A 82 -3.16 9.20 14.31
C VAL A 82 -3.70 10.63 14.11
N ALA A 83 -4.32 10.90 12.96
CA ALA A 83 -4.88 12.21 12.65
C ALA A 83 -5.96 12.64 13.66
N GLN A 84 -6.79 11.71 14.13
CA GLN A 84 -7.81 11.98 15.15
C GLN A 84 -7.17 12.30 16.53
N LEU A 85 -6.13 11.56 16.93
CA LEU A 85 -5.39 11.82 18.17
C LEU A 85 -4.66 13.16 18.13
N PHE A 86 -4.09 13.52 16.98
CA PHE A 86 -3.46 14.81 16.73
C PHE A 86 -4.46 15.97 16.79
N GLY A 87 -5.60 15.85 16.10
CA GLY A 87 -6.70 16.82 16.15
C GLY A 87 -7.29 17.01 17.56
N ALA A 88 -7.31 15.95 18.38
CA ALA A 88 -7.74 15.99 19.77
C ALA A 88 -6.70 16.56 20.76
N LYS A 89 -5.54 17.03 20.29
CA LYS A 89 -4.39 17.51 21.09
C LYS A 89 -3.86 16.49 22.11
N LYS A 90 -4.12 15.19 21.93
CA LYS A 90 -3.65 14.12 22.83
C LYS A 90 -2.28 13.61 22.41
N LEU A 91 -1.29 14.50 22.34
CA LEU A 91 0.05 14.20 21.82
C LEU A 91 0.78 13.10 22.59
N SER A 92 0.49 12.93 23.89
CA SER A 92 1.07 11.88 24.73
C SER A 92 0.67 10.46 24.31
N ALA A 93 -0.48 10.29 23.64
CA ALA A 93 -0.95 9.00 23.17
C ALA A 93 -0.40 8.63 21.78
N ILE A 94 0.19 9.58 21.04
CA ILE A 94 0.68 9.36 19.68
C ILE A 94 1.92 8.46 19.68
N GLY A 95 2.88 8.70 20.58
CA GLY A 95 4.11 7.92 20.68
C GLY A 95 3.88 6.41 20.86
N PRO A 96 3.13 5.98 21.90
CA PRO A 96 2.79 4.57 22.10
C PRO A 96 2.01 3.96 20.92
N PHE A 97 1.12 4.73 20.31
CA PHE A 97 0.34 4.26 19.17
C PHE A 97 1.20 4.00 17.94
N VAL A 98 2.19 4.86 17.65
CA VAL A 98 3.16 4.65 16.55
C VAL A 98 4.03 3.43 16.80
N GLN A 99 4.45 3.20 18.05
CA GLN A 99 5.18 1.96 18.37
C GLN A 99 4.31 0.72 18.16
N GLN A 100 3.03 0.80 18.49
CA GLN A 100 2.09 -0.31 18.31
C GLN A 100 1.77 -0.57 16.83
N SER A 101 1.66 0.47 16.00
CA SER A 101 1.51 0.32 14.56
C SER A 101 2.78 -0.24 13.89
N LEU A 102 3.96 0.13 14.40
CA LEU A 102 5.23 -0.46 13.97
C LEU A 102 5.27 -1.96 14.32
N TRP A 103 4.93 -2.33 15.56
CA TRP A 103 4.84 -3.73 15.98
C TRP A 103 3.82 -4.51 15.14
N LEU A 104 2.66 -3.92 14.87
CA LEU A 104 1.64 -4.52 14.01
C LEU A 104 2.18 -4.76 12.58
N GLY A 105 2.88 -3.78 12.00
CA GLY A 105 3.49 -3.91 10.68
C GLY A 105 4.57 -4.99 10.62
N VAL A 106 5.41 -5.11 11.66
CA VAL A 106 6.43 -6.16 11.75
C VAL A 106 5.80 -7.55 11.89
N ILE A 107 4.79 -7.71 12.75
CA ILE A 107 4.08 -8.99 12.92
C ILE A 107 3.39 -9.38 11.61
N LEU A 108 2.72 -8.44 10.97
CA LEU A 108 1.96 -8.68 9.74
C LEU A 108 2.88 -9.04 8.57
N SER A 109 4.01 -8.34 8.43
CA SER A 109 5.02 -8.67 7.40
C SER A 109 5.68 -10.02 7.67
N CYS A 110 5.98 -10.37 8.93
CA CYS A 110 6.49 -11.70 9.27
C CYS A 110 5.49 -12.81 8.93
N LEU A 111 4.21 -12.62 9.24
CA LEU A 111 3.13 -13.55 8.89
C LEU A 111 2.97 -13.67 7.37
N ALA A 112 3.05 -12.55 6.65
CA ALA A 112 3.02 -12.53 5.19
C ALA A 112 4.21 -13.28 4.56
N VAL A 113 5.42 -13.11 5.08
CA VAL A 113 6.61 -13.86 4.65
C VAL A 113 6.40 -15.36 4.89
N ALA A 114 5.98 -15.75 6.10
CA ALA A 114 5.72 -17.14 6.43
C ALA A 114 4.65 -17.76 5.50
N LEU A 115 3.59 -17.01 5.19
CA LEU A 115 2.55 -17.43 4.26
C LEU A 115 3.11 -17.63 2.85
N LEU A 116 3.95 -16.71 2.36
CA LEU A 116 4.54 -16.81 1.02
C LEU A 116 5.52 -17.99 0.90
N TYR A 117 6.34 -18.26 1.90
CA TYR A 117 7.19 -19.47 1.96
C TYR A 117 6.37 -20.76 2.04
N ALA A 118 5.18 -20.71 2.65
CA ALA A 118 4.26 -21.85 2.70
C ALA A 118 3.54 -22.11 1.36
N LEU A 119 3.62 -21.19 0.38
CA LEU A 119 3.07 -21.38 -0.96
C LEU A 119 4.00 -22.18 -1.89
N ASP A 120 5.22 -22.50 -1.47
CA ASP A 120 6.16 -23.36 -2.21
C ASP A 120 5.52 -24.67 -2.73
N PRO A 121 4.75 -25.45 -1.93
CA PRO A 121 4.11 -26.68 -2.39
C PRO A 121 2.94 -26.44 -3.35
N LEU A 122 2.35 -25.24 -3.35
CA LEU A 122 1.25 -24.88 -4.25
C LEU A 122 1.75 -24.73 -5.69
N PHE A 123 3.01 -24.33 -5.89
CA PHE A 123 3.64 -24.31 -7.22
C PHE A 123 3.75 -25.71 -7.82
N ASP A 124 3.98 -26.74 -7.00
CA ASP A 124 4.04 -28.15 -7.42
C ASP A 124 2.65 -28.62 -7.84
N TRP A 125 1.62 -28.24 -7.08
CA TRP A 125 0.23 -28.57 -7.38
C TRP A 125 -0.28 -27.90 -8.67
N LEU A 126 0.20 -26.68 -8.97
CA LEU A 126 -0.12 -25.95 -10.21
C LEU A 126 0.63 -26.48 -11.45
N ASN A 127 1.48 -27.50 -11.32
CA ASN A 127 2.17 -28.18 -12.42
C ASN A 127 2.99 -27.24 -13.32
N ILE A 128 3.60 -26.20 -12.73
CA ILE A 128 4.45 -25.23 -13.43
C ILE A 128 5.77 -25.92 -13.80
N ARG A 129 6.11 -25.97 -15.10
CA ARG A 129 7.31 -26.68 -15.61
C ARG A 129 8.60 -26.23 -14.93
N ASP A 130 9.51 -27.19 -14.72
CA ASP A 130 10.75 -27.07 -13.94
C ASP A 130 11.67 -25.85 -14.20
N PRO A 131 11.84 -25.28 -15.41
CA PRO A 131 12.67 -24.09 -15.56
C PRO A 131 12.00 -22.80 -15.05
N ILE A 132 10.67 -22.75 -14.99
CA ILE A 132 9.90 -21.55 -14.62
C ILE A 132 9.72 -21.46 -13.10
N LYS A 133 9.57 -22.62 -12.45
CA LYS A 133 9.33 -22.76 -11.01
C LYS A 133 10.48 -22.19 -10.18
N GLY A 134 11.74 -22.50 -10.51
CA GLY A 134 12.91 -22.03 -9.76
C GLY A 134 13.08 -20.51 -9.79
N ILE A 135 12.81 -19.89 -10.96
CA ILE A 135 12.89 -18.44 -11.14
C ILE A 135 11.73 -17.75 -10.40
N GLY A 136 10.52 -18.31 -10.47
CA GLY A 136 9.34 -17.79 -9.77
C GLY A 136 9.48 -17.84 -8.25
N LEU A 137 9.98 -18.95 -7.70
CA LEU A 137 10.20 -19.11 -6.25
C LEU A 137 11.31 -18.21 -5.73
N SER A 138 12.43 -18.10 -6.45
CA SER A 138 13.51 -17.19 -6.05
C SER A 138 13.07 -15.73 -6.09
N TYR A 139 12.26 -15.33 -7.08
CA TYR A 139 11.62 -14.01 -7.11
C TYR A 139 10.65 -13.81 -5.94
N LEU A 140 9.79 -14.79 -5.65
CA LEU A 140 8.83 -14.71 -4.56
C LEU A 140 9.52 -14.58 -3.20
N HIS A 141 10.58 -15.33 -2.95
CA HIS A 141 11.37 -15.24 -1.72
C HIS A 141 12.13 -13.92 -1.61
N ALA A 142 12.73 -13.44 -2.70
CA ALA A 142 13.38 -12.13 -2.73
C ALA A 142 12.38 -10.99 -2.47
N ALA A 143 11.18 -11.07 -3.07
CA ALA A 143 10.11 -10.11 -2.85
C ALA A 143 9.53 -10.22 -1.43
N ALA A 144 9.36 -11.42 -0.88
CA ALA A 144 8.91 -11.63 0.49
C ALA A 144 9.86 -10.96 1.49
N LEU A 145 11.17 -11.07 1.29
CA LEU A 145 12.16 -10.43 2.15
C LEU A 145 12.06 -8.89 2.16
N SER A 146 11.47 -8.29 1.12
CA SER A 146 11.23 -6.84 1.05
C SER A 146 10.02 -6.36 1.88
N LEU A 147 9.06 -7.24 2.17
CA LEU A 147 7.84 -6.92 2.93
C LEU A 147 8.08 -6.26 4.30
N PRO A 148 9.01 -6.73 5.17
CA PRO A 148 9.29 -6.06 6.43
C PRO A 148 9.82 -4.63 6.25
N ALA A 149 10.65 -4.39 5.24
CA ALA A 149 11.14 -3.05 4.94
C ALA A 149 10.01 -2.12 4.49
N VAL A 150 9.11 -2.62 3.63
CA VAL A 150 7.91 -1.89 3.18
C VAL A 150 6.98 -1.59 4.35
N ALA A 151 6.76 -2.53 5.27
CA ALA A 151 5.91 -2.33 6.44
C ALA A 151 6.43 -1.22 7.35
N ILE A 152 7.75 -1.19 7.62
CA ILE A 152 8.38 -0.14 8.42
C ILE A 152 8.23 1.22 7.72
N MET A 153 8.58 1.30 6.44
CA MET A 153 8.47 2.55 5.67
C MET A 153 7.04 3.07 5.63
N GLN A 154 6.06 2.18 5.44
CA GLN A 154 4.64 2.52 5.39
C GLN A 154 4.12 3.00 6.75
N SER A 155 4.51 2.36 7.86
CA SER A 155 4.16 2.83 9.21
C SER A 155 4.73 4.22 9.50
N LEU A 156 5.97 4.50 9.09
CA LEU A 156 6.56 5.84 9.20
C LEU A 156 5.83 6.86 8.33
N ARG A 157 5.50 6.50 7.09
CA ARG A 157 4.76 7.37 6.17
C ARG A 157 3.38 7.72 6.72
N SER A 158 2.64 6.74 7.22
CA SER A 158 1.33 6.94 7.86
C SER A 158 1.39 7.89 9.07
N PHE A 159 2.52 7.89 9.81
CA PHE A 159 2.75 8.87 10.86
C PHE A 159 3.00 10.27 10.31
N SER A 160 3.84 10.42 9.28
CA SER A 160 4.12 11.71 8.64
C SER A 160 2.91 12.35 7.98
N GLU A 161 1.98 11.54 7.44
CA GLU A 161 0.72 12.04 6.86
C GLU A 161 -0.33 12.37 7.93
N GLY A 162 -0.21 11.81 9.15
CA GLY A 162 -1.14 12.03 10.25
C GLY A 162 -0.82 13.21 11.17
N LEU A 163 0.37 13.80 11.04
CA LEU A 163 0.85 14.96 11.79
C LEU A 163 0.61 16.26 11.00
#